data_AF-A0A7W5FBF8-F1
#
_entry.id   AF-A0A7W5FBF8-F1
#
_cell.length_a   1.000
_cell.length_b   1.000
_cell.length_c   1.000
_cell.angle_alpha   90.00
_cell.angle_beta   90.00
_cell.angle_gamma   90.00
#
_symmetry.space_group_name_H-M   'P 1'
#
loop_
_entity.id
_entity.type
_entity.pdbx_description
1 polymer ?
#
loop_
_entity_poly.entity_id
_entity_poly.type
_entity_poly.pdbx_seq_one_letter_code
_entity_poly.pdbx_strand_id
1 'polypeptide(L)'
;MYDNAPGRAGYLLVGRHDNEDDLPRNSQDTAIVGDPRNDENTFISQLQLTMLKFHNAVMDMVLADPRMQHGSETVFEAAQRTVRWHYQWLVVHDFLKRTVGQAMLGDVLDETGTVPRLRLEHYEAKSGKAFMPVEFSVAAYRFGHSQVRGRYKLNTTVPPLPIFTKATTPGEDLRLKHFVGFRVLPPFWTIEWNRFFDLDGAGGVQPQVTRAIDTQVVPPMIDLPPEIAADPSSIVMRNLTRGARMGLPSGRAVARKMGIRPIGDELGLPGGGPAPLWFYILKEAELLAGGRHLGPVGGRIVAEVFLGLLAMDPTSYLRNDPAWRPTLPSATPGEFTMVDLLNVAGHGLGTT
;
A
#
# COMPACT_ATOMS: atom_id res chain seq x y z
N MET A 1 -7.20 3.04 21.53
CA MET A 1 -6.13 2.60 20.62
C MET A 1 -5.09 1.77 21.38
N TYR A 2 -4.67 2.16 22.58
CA TYR A 2 -3.77 1.36 23.42
C TYR A 2 -4.52 0.35 24.29
N ASP A 3 -3.83 -0.73 24.64
CA ASP A 3 -4.28 -1.74 25.60
C ASP A 3 -3.95 -1.25 27.03
N ASN A 4 -4.99 -1.02 27.83
CA ASN A 4 -4.86 -0.49 29.19
C ASN A 4 -4.84 -1.59 30.27
N ALA A 5 -4.81 -2.87 29.88
CA ALA A 5 -4.69 -3.95 30.85
C ALA A 5 -3.35 -3.88 31.61
N PRO A 6 -3.30 -4.32 32.88
CA PRO A 6 -2.06 -4.37 33.66
C PRO A 6 -0.94 -5.11 32.91
N GLY A 7 0.24 -4.52 32.82
CA GLY A 7 1.39 -5.09 32.10
C GLY A 7 1.37 -4.90 30.58
N ARG A 8 0.37 -4.21 30.01
CA ARG A 8 0.21 -3.98 28.56
C ARG A 8 0.48 -2.53 28.13
N ALA A 9 1.17 -1.76 28.95
CA ALA A 9 1.53 -0.38 28.62
C ALA A 9 2.32 -0.30 27.30
N GLY A 10 1.84 0.52 26.36
CA GLY A 10 2.46 0.71 25.04
C GLY A 10 2.04 -0.30 23.96
N TYR A 11 1.32 -1.36 24.32
CA TYR A 11 0.72 -2.26 23.33
C TYR A 11 -0.51 -1.63 22.68
N LEU A 12 -0.72 -1.95 21.42
CA LEU A 12 -1.91 -1.56 20.68
C LEU A 12 -3.04 -2.55 20.95
N LEU A 13 -4.25 -2.02 21.10
CA LEU A 13 -5.46 -2.80 21.35
C LEU A 13 -5.83 -3.60 20.10
N VAL A 14 -6.02 -4.90 20.27
CA VAL A 14 -6.62 -5.79 19.26
C VAL A 14 -8.07 -6.03 19.66
N GLY A 15 -8.99 -5.82 18.73
CA GLY A 15 -10.41 -6.11 18.93
C GLY A 15 -10.70 -7.60 18.79
N ARG A 16 -11.81 -8.04 19.36
CA ARG A 16 -12.27 -9.43 19.21
C ARG A 16 -13.78 -9.47 19.02
N HIS A 17 -14.24 -10.21 18.02
CA HIS A 17 -15.65 -10.43 17.75
C HIS A 17 -15.87 -11.87 17.28
N ASP A 18 -16.92 -12.54 17.77
CA ASP A 18 -17.23 -13.94 17.44
C ASP A 18 -16.03 -14.91 17.56
N ASN A 19 -15.21 -14.71 18.59
CA ASN A 19 -13.95 -15.44 18.86
C ASN A 19 -12.80 -15.21 17.87
N GLU A 20 -12.96 -14.36 16.87
CA GLU A 20 -11.92 -13.96 15.91
C GLU A 20 -11.36 -12.56 16.23
N ASP A 21 -10.10 -12.34 15.85
CA ASP A 21 -9.48 -11.02 16.00
C ASP A 21 -9.99 -10.07 14.91
N ASP A 22 -10.35 -8.86 15.31
CA ASP A 22 -10.76 -7.76 14.42
C ASP A 22 -10.02 -6.47 14.85
N LEU A 23 -10.18 -5.41 14.08
CA LEU A 23 -9.82 -4.08 14.52
C LEU A 23 -10.56 -3.74 15.83
N PRO A 24 -9.92 -3.00 16.76
CA PRO A 24 -10.63 -2.47 17.91
C PRO A 24 -11.74 -1.53 17.41
N ARG A 25 -12.97 -1.72 17.88
CA ARG A 25 -14.14 -0.92 17.48
C ARG A 25 -14.75 -0.22 18.69
N ASN A 26 -15.36 0.95 18.47
CA ASN A 26 -16.16 1.63 19.49
C ASN A 26 -17.57 1.02 19.61
N SER A 27 -18.43 1.58 20.46
CA SER A 27 -19.81 1.12 20.65
C SER A 27 -20.74 1.32 19.44
N GLN A 28 -20.24 1.93 18.37
CA GLN A 28 -20.95 2.13 17.09
C GLN A 28 -20.28 1.31 15.98
N ASP A 29 -19.51 0.28 16.33
CA ASP A 29 -18.77 -0.60 15.42
C ASP A 29 -17.76 0.11 14.50
N THR A 30 -17.38 1.35 14.82
CA THR A 30 -16.40 2.12 14.06
C THR A 30 -14.98 1.73 14.49
N ALA A 31 -14.13 1.38 13.53
CA ALA A 31 -12.73 1.02 13.80
C ALA A 31 -11.94 2.18 14.44
N ILE A 32 -11.17 1.86 15.48
CA ILE A 32 -10.31 2.78 16.23
C ILE A 32 -8.88 2.63 15.69
N VAL A 33 -8.63 3.23 14.54
CA VAL A 33 -7.35 3.16 13.81
C VAL A 33 -6.84 4.57 13.47
N GLY A 34 -5.55 4.68 13.08
CA GLY A 34 -4.91 5.97 12.83
C GLY A 34 -5.51 6.77 11.67
N ASP A 35 -5.94 6.10 10.59
CA ASP A 35 -6.72 6.67 9.50
C ASP A 35 -8.01 5.87 9.35
N PRO A 36 -9.20 6.46 9.59
CA PRO A 36 -10.47 5.72 9.57
C PRO A 36 -10.80 5.15 8.19
N ARG A 37 -10.18 5.64 7.10
CA ARG A 37 -10.36 5.08 5.75
C ARG A 37 -9.75 3.70 5.59
N ASN A 38 -8.83 3.30 6.48
CA ASN A 38 -8.22 1.97 6.45
C ASN A 38 -9.19 0.85 6.91
N ASP A 39 -10.47 1.16 7.15
CA ASP A 39 -11.54 0.18 7.34
C ASP A 39 -12.46 0.10 6.10
N GLU A 40 -12.13 0.72 4.96
CA GLU A 40 -13.01 0.79 3.77
C GLU A 40 -13.31 -0.58 3.14
N ASN A 41 -12.38 -1.52 3.22
CA ASN A 41 -12.56 -2.88 2.75
C ASN A 41 -11.80 -3.89 3.63
N THR A 42 -12.25 -5.14 3.59
CA THR A 42 -11.72 -6.23 4.44
C THR A 42 -10.22 -6.44 4.28
N PHE A 43 -9.64 -6.25 3.08
CA PHE A 43 -8.19 -6.46 2.88
C PHE A 43 -7.37 -5.41 3.60
N ILE A 44 -7.78 -4.15 3.53
CA ILE A 44 -7.08 -3.04 4.20
C ILE A 44 -7.30 -3.12 5.72
N SER A 45 -8.50 -3.46 6.19
CA SER A 45 -8.74 -3.61 7.63
C SER A 45 -7.96 -4.77 8.23
N GLN A 46 -7.85 -5.90 7.51
CA GLN A 46 -7.03 -7.03 7.94
C GLN A 46 -5.53 -6.73 7.88
N LEU A 47 -5.05 -5.95 6.89
CA LEU A 47 -3.68 -5.46 6.88
C LEU A 47 -3.40 -4.53 8.08
N GLN A 48 -4.36 -3.66 8.41
CA GLN A 48 -4.26 -2.79 9.57
C GLN A 48 -4.21 -3.60 10.88
N LEU A 49 -5.01 -4.67 11.00
CA LEU A 49 -4.94 -5.61 12.12
C LEU A 49 -3.57 -6.31 12.19
N THR A 50 -3.03 -6.76 11.06
CA THR A 50 -1.66 -7.28 10.97
C THR A 50 -0.65 -6.27 11.53
N MET A 51 -0.75 -4.98 11.20
CA MET A 51 0.15 -3.94 11.71
C MET A 51 0.03 -3.74 13.23
N LEU A 52 -1.18 -3.83 13.80
CA LEU A 52 -1.36 -3.77 15.26
C LEU A 52 -0.66 -4.95 15.96
N LYS A 53 -0.81 -6.15 15.40
CA LYS A 53 -0.16 -7.37 15.91
C LYS A 53 1.36 -7.34 15.71
N PHE A 54 1.83 -6.84 14.57
CA PHE A 54 3.24 -6.62 14.30
C PHE A 54 3.89 -5.70 15.33
N HIS A 55 3.27 -4.55 15.63
CA HIS A 55 3.74 -3.66 16.70
C HIS A 55 3.81 -4.38 18.06
N ASN A 56 2.78 -5.14 18.41
CA ASN A 56 2.74 -5.88 19.67
C ASN A 56 3.83 -6.95 19.75
N ALA A 57 4.10 -7.68 18.66
CA ALA A 57 5.20 -8.63 18.60
C ALA A 57 6.57 -7.94 18.74
N VAL A 58 6.75 -6.76 18.14
CA VAL A 58 7.98 -5.98 18.30
C VAL A 58 8.13 -5.43 19.73
N MET A 59 7.03 -5.04 20.40
CA MET A 59 7.05 -4.69 21.82
C MET A 59 7.58 -5.85 22.68
N ASP A 60 7.12 -7.07 22.43
CA ASP A 60 7.61 -8.28 23.13
C ASP A 60 9.12 -8.48 22.89
N MET A 61 9.60 -8.29 21.66
CA MET A 61 11.01 -8.42 21.32
C MET A 61 11.89 -7.37 22.02
N VAL A 62 11.45 -6.10 22.06
CA VAL A 62 12.18 -5.02 22.75
C VAL A 62 12.22 -5.25 24.26
N LEU A 63 11.14 -5.75 24.85
CA LEU A 63 11.11 -6.12 26.28
C LEU A 63 12.07 -7.28 26.58
N ALA A 64 12.18 -8.24 25.66
CA ALA A 64 13.07 -9.39 25.81
C ALA A 64 14.56 -9.03 25.55
N ASP A 65 14.84 -8.02 24.72
CA ASP A 65 16.19 -7.58 24.41
C ASP A 65 16.37 -6.05 24.57
N PRO A 66 16.79 -5.58 25.76
CA PRO A 66 17.05 -4.16 26.01
C PRO A 66 18.09 -3.53 25.10
N ARG A 67 18.93 -4.32 24.41
CA ARG A 67 19.92 -3.80 23.44
C ARG A 67 19.26 -3.19 22.20
N MET A 68 17.97 -3.48 21.96
CA MET A 68 17.20 -2.85 20.88
C MET A 68 16.86 -1.38 21.16
N GLN A 69 16.94 -0.93 22.43
CA GLN A 69 16.71 0.46 22.82
C GLN A 69 17.96 1.30 22.56
N HIS A 70 17.79 2.50 21.99
CA HIS A 70 18.88 3.44 21.76
C HIS A 70 18.82 4.58 22.77
N GLY A 71 19.96 4.88 23.42
CA GLY A 71 20.06 6.00 24.35
C GLY A 71 19.03 5.92 25.48
N SER A 72 18.13 6.91 25.55
CA SER A 72 17.10 7.03 26.59
C SER A 72 15.70 6.64 26.12
N GLU A 73 15.58 5.91 25.01
CA GLU A 73 14.28 5.45 24.52
C GLU A 73 13.55 4.58 25.56
N THR A 74 12.27 4.84 25.75
CA THR A 74 11.35 3.89 26.36
C THR A 74 11.17 2.66 25.45
N VAL A 75 10.64 1.57 26.02
CA VAL A 75 10.28 0.36 25.26
C VAL A 75 9.37 0.69 24.08
N PHE A 76 8.38 1.56 24.30
CA PHE A 76 7.46 1.98 23.25
C PHE A 76 8.15 2.77 22.13
N GLU A 77 9.05 3.70 22.47
CA GLU A 77 9.79 4.49 21.47
C GLU A 77 10.71 3.62 20.63
N ALA A 78 11.41 2.66 21.26
CA ALA A 78 12.25 1.70 20.55
C ALA A 78 11.42 0.77 19.64
N ALA A 79 10.26 0.29 20.10
CA ALA A 79 9.35 -0.50 19.28
C ALA A 79 8.80 0.33 18.11
N GLN A 80 8.40 1.58 18.36
CA GLN A 80 7.89 2.49 17.33
C GLN A 80 8.96 2.79 16.27
N ARG A 81 10.21 3.06 16.67
CA ARG A 81 11.34 3.24 15.73
C ARG A 81 11.57 1.97 14.92
N THR A 82 11.61 0.81 15.57
CA THR A 82 11.85 -0.48 14.93
C THR A 82 10.78 -0.80 13.90
N VAL A 83 9.49 -0.71 14.27
CA VAL A 83 8.35 -0.91 13.35
C VAL A 83 8.42 0.05 12.18
N ARG A 84 8.67 1.35 12.43
CA ARG A 84 8.75 2.38 11.40
C ARG A 84 9.86 2.07 10.39
N TRP A 85 11.07 1.79 10.87
CA TRP A 85 12.23 1.57 10.00
C TRP A 85 12.07 0.31 9.15
N HIS A 86 11.57 -0.78 9.73
CA HIS A 86 11.28 -2.01 8.97
C HIS A 86 10.16 -1.81 7.95
N TYR A 87 9.10 -1.09 8.30
CA TYR A 87 8.04 -0.77 7.34
C TYR A 87 8.53 0.15 6.21
N GLN A 88 9.33 1.17 6.52
CA GLN A 88 9.94 2.04 5.51
C GLN A 88 10.90 1.26 4.59
N TRP A 89 11.69 0.33 5.14
CA TRP A 89 12.53 -0.58 4.36
C TRP A 89 11.69 -1.43 3.41
N LEU A 90 10.68 -2.12 3.92
CA LEU A 90 9.73 -2.92 3.13
C LEU A 90 9.12 -2.08 2.01
N VAL A 91 8.70 -0.84 2.30
CA VAL A 91 8.15 0.07 1.29
C VAL A 91 9.14 0.34 0.16
N VAL A 92 10.44 0.52 0.45
CA VAL A 92 11.47 0.81 -0.56
C VAL A 92 11.90 -0.46 -1.30
N HIS A 93 12.30 -1.49 -0.56
CA HIS A 93 13.02 -2.65 -1.11
C HIS A 93 12.10 -3.80 -1.52
N ASP A 94 10.83 -3.82 -1.09
CA ASP A 94 9.85 -4.80 -1.53
C ASP A 94 8.77 -4.14 -2.42
N PHE A 95 7.99 -3.19 -1.88
CA PHE A 95 6.87 -2.58 -2.60
C PHE A 95 7.32 -1.69 -3.78
N LEU A 96 8.18 -0.70 -3.52
CA LEU A 96 8.58 0.28 -4.53
C LEU A 96 9.40 -0.40 -5.62
N LYS A 97 10.37 -1.27 -5.27
CA LYS A 97 11.13 -2.10 -6.20
C LYS A 97 10.24 -2.85 -7.20
N ARG A 98 9.16 -3.49 -6.74
CA ARG A 98 8.20 -4.20 -7.61
C ARG A 98 7.33 -3.25 -8.43
N THR A 99 7.01 -2.08 -7.87
CA THR A 99 6.11 -1.08 -8.46
C THR A 99 6.77 -0.28 -9.57
N VAL A 100 8.03 0.16 -9.41
CA VAL A 100 8.75 1.00 -10.39
C VAL A 100 9.75 0.20 -11.21
N GLY A 101 10.09 -1.02 -10.77
CA GLY A 101 11.10 -1.88 -11.37
C GLY A 101 12.50 -1.60 -10.81
N GLN A 102 13.34 -2.65 -10.76
CA GLN A 102 14.70 -2.59 -10.20
C GLN A 102 15.56 -1.51 -10.86
N ALA A 103 15.45 -1.33 -12.18
CA ALA A 103 16.25 -0.35 -12.92
C ALA A 103 15.91 1.09 -12.51
N MET A 104 14.62 1.42 -12.36
CA MET A 104 14.19 2.75 -11.92
C MET A 104 14.54 2.98 -10.45
N LEU A 105 14.35 1.97 -9.58
CA LEU A 105 14.75 2.11 -8.18
C LEU A 105 16.26 2.35 -8.06
N GLY A 106 17.09 1.56 -8.74
CA GLY A 106 18.54 1.75 -8.76
C GLY A 106 18.98 3.06 -9.45
N ASP A 107 18.12 3.63 -10.32
CA ASP A 107 18.39 4.95 -10.88
C ASP A 107 18.21 6.06 -9.82
N VAL A 108 17.17 5.97 -8.98
CA VAL A 108 16.89 7.00 -7.97
C VAL A 108 17.64 6.78 -6.66
N LEU A 109 17.88 5.52 -6.27
CA LEU A 109 18.57 5.10 -5.05
C LEU A 109 19.75 4.18 -5.43
N ASP A 110 20.95 4.76 -5.48
CA ASP A 110 22.19 4.02 -5.74
C ASP A 110 22.77 3.51 -4.42
N GLU A 111 22.72 2.19 -4.23
CA GLU A 111 23.21 1.49 -3.04
C GLU A 111 24.50 0.71 -3.29
N THR A 112 25.20 0.97 -4.40
CA THR A 112 26.44 0.25 -4.75
C THR A 112 27.65 0.68 -3.91
N GLY A 113 27.56 1.85 -3.27
CA GLY A 113 28.57 2.37 -2.35
C GLY A 113 28.31 2.01 -0.88
N THR A 114 29.22 2.42 0.01
CA THR A 114 29.10 2.22 1.47
C THR A 114 27.92 2.97 2.07
N VAL A 115 27.52 4.09 1.46
CA VAL A 115 26.36 4.90 1.86
C VAL A 115 25.48 5.09 0.63
N PRO A 116 24.18 4.75 0.70
CA PRO A 116 23.24 4.99 -0.39
C PRO A 116 23.20 6.45 -0.84
N ARG A 117 23.07 6.68 -2.14
CA ARG A 117 22.97 8.00 -2.76
C ARG A 117 21.63 8.16 -3.45
N LEU A 118 20.95 9.26 -3.14
CA LEU A 118 19.70 9.63 -3.79
C LEU A 118 19.95 10.55 -4.97
N ARG A 119 19.27 10.26 -6.09
CA ARG A 119 19.23 11.10 -7.29
C ARG A 119 17.81 11.59 -7.51
N LEU A 120 17.48 12.73 -6.89
CA LEU A 120 16.20 13.41 -7.03
C LEU A 120 16.35 14.56 -8.04
N GLU A 121 15.81 14.41 -9.25
CA GLU A 121 15.88 15.44 -10.31
C GLU A 121 14.59 16.24 -10.42
N HIS A 122 13.48 15.72 -9.90
CA HIS A 122 12.13 16.26 -10.09
C HIS A 122 11.37 16.46 -8.78
N TYR A 123 11.81 15.81 -7.68
CA TYR A 123 11.33 16.06 -6.34
C TYR A 123 12.20 17.11 -5.65
N GLU A 124 11.63 18.30 -5.44
CA GLU A 124 12.27 19.39 -4.71
C GLU A 124 11.39 19.77 -3.52
N ALA A 125 11.95 19.80 -2.30
CA ALA A 125 11.20 20.20 -1.11
C ALA A 125 10.74 21.66 -1.22
N LYS A 126 9.44 21.92 -1.03
CA LYS A 126 8.89 23.28 -1.12
C LYS A 126 9.13 24.02 0.19
N SER A 127 9.93 25.08 0.14
CA SER A 127 10.31 25.87 1.34
C SER A 127 10.94 25.00 2.44
N GLY A 128 11.76 24.02 2.03
CA GLY A 128 12.42 23.07 2.94
C GLY A 128 11.48 22.05 3.59
N LYS A 129 10.21 21.96 3.15
CA LYS A 129 9.24 21.01 3.67
C LYS A 129 8.91 19.94 2.63
N ALA A 130 8.90 18.70 3.11
CA ALA A 130 8.35 17.56 2.39
C ALA A 130 6.88 17.83 2.02
N PHE A 131 6.49 17.50 0.79
CA PHE A 131 5.10 17.54 0.34
C PHE A 131 4.83 16.44 -0.68
N MET A 132 3.54 16.18 -0.94
CA MET A 132 3.10 15.29 -2.01
C MET A 132 2.66 16.12 -3.23
N PRO A 133 3.34 16.00 -4.38
CA PRO A 133 2.93 16.67 -5.61
C PRO A 133 1.56 16.23 -6.13
N VAL A 134 0.91 17.07 -6.93
CA VAL A 134 -0.40 16.75 -7.53
C VAL A 134 -0.25 15.67 -8.61
N GLU A 135 0.85 15.66 -9.33
CA GLU A 135 1.22 14.65 -10.32
C GLU A 135 1.32 13.27 -9.67
N PHE A 136 1.84 13.20 -8.43
CA PHE A 136 1.87 11.98 -7.63
C PHE A 136 0.47 11.59 -7.15
N SER A 137 -0.19 12.46 -6.38
CA SER A 137 -1.43 12.14 -5.65
C SER A 137 -2.68 11.99 -6.54
N VAL A 138 -2.70 12.62 -7.72
CA VAL A 138 -3.86 12.66 -8.62
C VAL A 138 -3.62 11.86 -9.92
N ALA A 139 -2.39 11.48 -10.24
CA ALA A 139 -2.11 10.65 -11.41
C ALA A 139 -1.22 9.45 -11.12
N ALA A 140 0.07 9.65 -10.82
CA ALA A 140 1.04 8.56 -10.80
C ALA A 140 0.67 7.50 -9.76
N TYR A 141 0.43 7.89 -8.51
CA TYR A 141 0.12 6.96 -7.41
C TYR A 141 -1.34 6.45 -7.43
N ARG A 142 -2.01 6.54 -8.58
CA ARG A 142 -3.33 5.95 -8.85
C ARG A 142 -3.27 4.82 -9.85
N PHE A 143 -2.07 4.33 -10.15
CA PHE A 143 -1.85 3.14 -10.95
C PHE A 143 -2.58 1.92 -10.36
N GLY A 144 -2.68 1.84 -9.03
CA GLY A 144 -3.31 0.73 -8.31
C GLY A 144 -4.78 0.47 -8.67
N HIS A 145 -5.51 1.46 -9.21
CA HIS A 145 -6.88 1.25 -9.68
C HIS A 145 -6.98 0.22 -10.82
N SER A 146 -5.93 0.08 -11.66
CA SER A 146 -5.87 -0.93 -12.73
C SER A 146 -5.55 -2.34 -12.20
N GLN A 147 -4.90 -2.41 -11.03
CA GLN A 147 -4.42 -3.64 -10.43
C GLN A 147 -5.51 -4.42 -9.65
N VAL A 148 -6.65 -3.77 -9.36
CA VAL A 148 -7.79 -4.37 -8.65
C VAL A 148 -8.41 -5.51 -9.45
N ARG A 149 -8.65 -6.66 -8.80
CA ARG A 149 -9.31 -7.81 -9.41
C ARG A 149 -10.83 -7.68 -9.29
N GLY A 150 -11.55 -8.31 -10.22
CA GLY A 150 -13.02 -8.32 -10.19
C GLY A 150 -13.58 -9.16 -9.02
N ARG A 151 -12.84 -10.19 -8.59
CA ARG A 151 -13.18 -11.06 -7.46
C ARG A 151 -11.91 -11.52 -6.73
N TYR A 152 -12.06 -11.82 -5.46
CA TYR A 152 -11.02 -12.33 -4.56
C TYR A 152 -11.54 -13.50 -3.74
N LYS A 153 -10.67 -14.48 -3.50
CA LYS A 153 -10.87 -15.56 -2.53
C LYS A 153 -10.15 -15.17 -1.25
N LEU A 154 -10.90 -14.80 -0.20
CA LEU A 154 -10.34 -14.27 1.04
C LEU A 154 -9.60 -15.34 1.86
N ASN A 155 -10.23 -16.50 2.00
CA ASN A 155 -9.77 -17.66 2.75
C ASN A 155 -10.44 -18.94 2.22
N THR A 156 -10.25 -20.06 2.91
CA THR A 156 -10.81 -21.36 2.51
C THR A 156 -12.33 -21.40 2.54
N THR A 157 -12.97 -20.75 3.52
CA THR A 157 -14.41 -20.83 3.79
C THR A 157 -15.25 -19.86 2.94
N VAL A 158 -14.79 -18.62 2.75
CA VAL A 158 -15.52 -17.57 2.03
C VAL A 158 -15.43 -17.80 0.53
N PRO A 159 -16.54 -17.93 -0.24
CA PRO A 159 -16.46 -18.10 -1.69
C PRO A 159 -15.76 -16.92 -2.38
N PRO A 160 -15.29 -17.04 -3.63
CA PRO A 160 -14.74 -15.89 -4.34
C PRO A 160 -15.81 -14.80 -4.48
N LEU A 161 -15.59 -13.62 -3.90
CA LEU A 161 -16.54 -12.48 -3.90
C LEU A 161 -15.92 -11.25 -4.58
N PRO A 162 -16.72 -10.34 -5.13
CA PRO A 162 -16.23 -9.05 -5.63
C PRO A 162 -15.74 -8.14 -4.50
N ILE A 163 -14.82 -7.23 -4.83
CA ILE A 163 -14.38 -6.18 -3.90
C ILE A 163 -15.55 -5.27 -3.50
N PHE A 164 -16.32 -4.84 -4.50
CA PHE A 164 -17.47 -3.94 -4.34
C PHE A 164 -18.68 -4.49 -5.10
N THR A 165 -19.87 -4.27 -4.56
CA THR A 165 -21.14 -4.56 -5.23
C THR A 165 -22.14 -3.49 -4.82
N LYS A 166 -22.96 -3.06 -5.78
CA LYS A 166 -24.02 -2.07 -5.58
C LYS A 166 -25.35 -2.79 -5.42
N ALA A 167 -26.19 -2.30 -4.51
CA ALA A 167 -27.53 -2.84 -4.31
C ALA A 167 -28.36 -2.65 -5.58
N THR A 168 -29.06 -3.70 -5.99
CA THR A 168 -29.94 -3.67 -7.16
C THR A 168 -31.38 -3.34 -6.79
N THR A 169 -31.75 -3.57 -5.54
CA THR A 169 -33.06 -3.23 -4.97
C THR A 169 -32.92 -2.53 -3.61
N PRO A 170 -33.87 -1.66 -3.23
CA PRO A 170 -33.87 -1.05 -1.90
C PRO A 170 -33.91 -2.13 -0.80
N GLY A 171 -33.01 -2.03 0.17
CA GLY A 171 -32.94 -2.94 1.31
C GLY A 171 -32.24 -4.27 1.04
N GLU A 172 -31.61 -4.46 -0.12
CA GLU A 172 -30.81 -5.66 -0.40
C GLU A 172 -29.66 -5.81 0.62
N ASP A 173 -29.62 -6.93 1.35
CA ASP A 173 -28.51 -7.22 2.25
C ASP A 173 -27.31 -7.75 1.47
N LEU A 174 -26.30 -6.89 1.34
CA LEU A 174 -25.06 -7.20 0.65
C LEU A 174 -23.93 -7.61 1.60
N ARG A 175 -24.12 -7.61 2.92
CA ARG A 175 -23.02 -7.79 3.89
C ARG A 175 -22.15 -9.02 3.61
N LEU A 176 -22.72 -10.15 3.16
CA LEU A 176 -21.93 -11.36 2.86
C LEU A 176 -21.67 -11.59 1.37
N LYS A 177 -21.86 -10.56 0.53
CA LYS A 177 -21.74 -10.64 -0.94
C LYS A 177 -20.55 -9.87 -1.53
N HIS A 178 -19.80 -9.12 -0.73
CA HIS A 178 -18.63 -8.32 -1.14
C HIS A 178 -17.75 -7.96 0.06
N PHE A 179 -16.60 -7.35 -0.20
CA PHE A 179 -15.58 -7.02 0.80
C PHE A 179 -15.59 -5.56 1.28
N VAL A 180 -16.70 -4.81 1.15
CA VAL A 180 -16.79 -3.49 1.80
C VAL A 180 -16.67 -3.68 3.31
N GLY A 181 -15.91 -2.80 3.94
CA GLY A 181 -15.67 -2.78 5.38
C GLY A 181 -16.63 -1.82 6.08
N PHE A 182 -16.11 -0.95 6.94
CA PHE A 182 -16.85 -0.07 7.85
C PHE A 182 -17.85 -0.81 8.74
N ARG A 183 -17.48 -2.03 9.14
CA ARG A 183 -18.32 -2.95 9.90
C ARG A 183 -17.46 -3.98 10.61
N VAL A 184 -18.01 -4.56 11.67
CA VAL A 184 -17.48 -5.75 12.32
C VAL A 184 -17.15 -6.82 11.29
N LEU A 185 -15.96 -7.43 11.40
CA LEU A 185 -15.56 -8.54 10.57
C LEU A 185 -16.58 -9.69 10.70
N PRO A 186 -17.20 -10.16 9.61
CA PRO A 186 -18.09 -11.30 9.70
C PRO A 186 -17.36 -12.55 10.20
N PRO A 187 -18.03 -13.46 10.93
CA PRO A 187 -17.45 -14.75 11.31
C PRO A 187 -16.86 -15.48 10.11
N PHE A 188 -15.71 -16.13 10.31
CA PHE A 188 -14.96 -16.87 9.31
C PHE A 188 -14.39 -16.02 8.17
N TRP A 189 -14.32 -14.69 8.31
CA TRP A 189 -13.71 -13.78 7.31
C TRP A 189 -12.29 -13.34 7.67
N THR A 190 -11.64 -14.01 8.64
CA THR A 190 -10.20 -13.84 8.83
C THR A 190 -9.45 -14.18 7.53
N ILE A 191 -8.56 -13.27 7.09
CA ILE A 191 -7.81 -13.44 5.84
C ILE A 191 -6.79 -14.57 5.92
N GLU A 192 -6.59 -15.28 4.81
CA GLU A 192 -5.47 -16.22 4.62
C GLU A 192 -4.41 -15.57 3.72
N TRP A 193 -3.31 -15.10 4.31
CA TRP A 193 -2.31 -14.32 3.57
C TRP A 193 -1.52 -15.13 2.54
N ASN A 194 -1.45 -16.46 2.67
CA ASN A 194 -0.86 -17.35 1.66
C ASN A 194 -1.58 -17.25 0.29
N ARG A 195 -2.81 -16.72 0.26
CA ARG A 195 -3.54 -16.45 -0.98
C ARG A 195 -3.11 -15.16 -1.66
N PHE A 196 -2.23 -14.38 -1.06
CA PHE A 196 -1.78 -13.06 -1.54
C PHE A 196 -0.25 -12.95 -1.58
N PHE A 197 0.43 -13.68 -0.70
CA PHE A 197 1.88 -13.74 -0.59
C PHE A 197 2.35 -15.18 -0.64
N ASP A 198 3.55 -15.38 -1.18
CA ASP A 198 4.22 -16.68 -1.16
C ASP A 198 4.81 -16.92 0.24
N LEU A 199 4.07 -17.63 1.09
CA LEU A 199 4.48 -17.95 2.45
C LEU A 199 5.04 -19.37 2.46
N ASP A 200 6.35 -19.50 2.70
CA ASP A 200 7.06 -20.78 2.77
C ASP A 200 6.33 -21.75 3.72
N GLY A 201 5.81 -22.86 3.17
CA GLY A 201 5.13 -23.92 3.94
C GLY A 201 3.60 -23.91 3.87
N ALA A 202 2.97 -22.90 3.28
CA ALA A 202 1.53 -22.86 3.08
C ALA A 202 1.14 -23.63 1.80
N GLY A 203 1.20 -24.96 1.87
CA GLY A 203 1.09 -25.89 0.74
C GLY A 203 0.16 -25.49 -0.41
N GLY A 204 0.71 -25.48 -1.63
CA GLY A 204 -0.01 -25.64 -2.89
C GLY A 204 -0.92 -24.49 -3.39
N VAL A 205 -1.20 -23.47 -2.58
CA VAL A 205 -2.07 -22.37 -3.00
C VAL A 205 -1.27 -21.32 -3.76
N GLN A 206 -1.54 -21.18 -5.05
CA GLN A 206 -0.96 -20.11 -5.87
C GLN A 206 -1.51 -18.74 -5.43
N PRO A 207 -0.66 -17.75 -5.12
CA PRO A 207 -1.10 -16.42 -4.74
C PRO A 207 -1.96 -15.74 -5.83
N GLN A 208 -2.95 -14.97 -5.39
CA GLN A 208 -3.80 -14.14 -6.22
C GLN A 208 -3.07 -12.86 -6.60
N VAL A 209 -2.18 -12.97 -7.59
CA VAL A 209 -1.45 -11.83 -8.15
C VAL A 209 -2.39 -10.72 -8.61
N THR A 210 -1.98 -9.47 -8.48
CA THR A 210 -2.76 -8.33 -8.95
C THR A 210 -2.97 -8.38 -10.47
N ARG A 211 -3.91 -7.59 -10.99
CA ARG A 211 -3.93 -7.32 -12.43
C ARG A 211 -2.70 -6.51 -12.85
N ALA A 212 -2.43 -6.50 -14.16
CA ALA A 212 -1.39 -5.69 -14.76
C ALA A 212 -1.69 -4.19 -14.57
N ILE A 213 -0.64 -3.37 -14.58
CA ILE A 213 -0.75 -1.92 -14.68
C ILE A 213 -1.02 -1.57 -16.15
N ASP A 214 -2.28 -1.41 -16.49
CA ASP A 214 -2.73 -1.15 -17.85
C ASP A 214 -3.91 -0.17 -17.89
N THR A 215 -4.41 0.11 -19.09
CA THR A 215 -5.55 1.02 -19.29
C THR A 215 -6.92 0.41 -18.95
N GLN A 216 -6.96 -0.83 -18.46
CA GLN A 216 -8.19 -1.54 -18.14
C GLN A 216 -8.56 -1.41 -16.66
N VAL A 217 -9.86 -1.30 -16.39
CA VAL A 217 -10.41 -1.21 -15.04
C VAL A 217 -11.58 -2.18 -14.94
N VAL A 218 -11.65 -2.91 -13.82
CA VAL A 218 -12.70 -3.93 -13.62
C VAL A 218 -14.08 -3.30 -13.38
N PRO A 219 -15.18 -3.95 -13.77
CA PRO A 219 -16.53 -3.40 -13.62
C PRO A 219 -16.89 -2.90 -12.20
N PRO A 220 -16.50 -3.60 -11.10
CA PRO A 220 -16.76 -3.11 -9.73
C PRO A 220 -16.15 -1.73 -9.41
N MET A 221 -15.16 -1.27 -10.18
CA MET A 221 -14.52 0.03 -10.01
C MET A 221 -15.14 1.12 -10.92
N ILE A 222 -16.00 0.72 -11.86
CA ILE A 222 -16.74 1.63 -12.76
C ILE A 222 -18.12 1.97 -12.17
N ASP A 223 -18.71 1.07 -11.39
CA ASP A 223 -19.99 1.31 -10.69
C ASP A 223 -19.81 1.05 -9.18
N LEU A 224 -19.16 2.00 -8.50
CA LEU A 224 -18.93 1.92 -7.06
C LEU A 224 -20.24 2.08 -6.27
N PRO A 225 -20.37 1.39 -5.12
CA PRO A 225 -21.49 1.59 -4.22
C PRO A 225 -21.39 2.96 -3.50
N PRO A 226 -22.51 3.56 -3.08
CA PRO A 226 -22.54 4.92 -2.53
C PRO A 226 -21.67 5.14 -1.29
N GLU A 227 -21.49 4.11 -0.47
CA GLU A 227 -20.63 4.11 0.72
C GLU A 227 -19.16 4.38 0.37
N ILE A 228 -18.76 4.03 -0.86
CA ILE A 228 -17.43 4.26 -1.41
C ILE A 228 -17.42 5.58 -2.23
N ALA A 229 -18.35 5.69 -3.18
CA ALA A 229 -18.52 6.91 -3.99
C ALA A 229 -19.89 6.95 -4.69
N ALA A 230 -20.67 8.01 -4.46
CA ALA A 230 -22.00 8.16 -5.05
C ALA A 230 -22.02 8.87 -6.41
N ASP A 231 -21.31 9.99 -6.58
CA ASP A 231 -21.39 10.81 -7.81
C ASP A 231 -20.05 11.48 -8.21
N PRO A 232 -19.47 11.17 -9.38
CA PRO A 232 -19.77 10.00 -10.20
C PRO A 232 -19.31 8.72 -9.47
N SER A 233 -20.00 7.59 -9.67
CA SER A 233 -19.64 6.28 -9.10
C SER A 233 -18.45 5.61 -9.80
N SER A 234 -18.03 6.11 -10.96
CA SER A 234 -16.90 5.56 -11.72
C SER A 234 -15.57 6.12 -11.23
N ILE A 235 -14.65 5.25 -10.79
CA ILE A 235 -13.30 5.66 -10.41
C ILE A 235 -12.57 6.35 -11.57
N VAL A 236 -12.83 5.90 -12.81
CA VAL A 236 -12.24 6.45 -14.03
C VAL A 236 -12.68 7.90 -14.21
N MET A 237 -13.98 8.16 -14.14
CA MET A 237 -14.53 9.52 -14.28
C MET A 237 -14.03 10.42 -13.15
N ARG A 238 -14.10 9.95 -11.90
CA ARG A 238 -13.58 10.69 -10.73
C ARG A 238 -12.13 11.09 -10.93
N ASN A 239 -11.31 10.17 -11.43
CA ASN A 239 -9.90 10.40 -11.57
C ASN A 239 -9.56 11.39 -12.67
N LEU A 240 -10.17 11.22 -13.86
CA LEU A 240 -9.98 12.12 -14.98
C LEU A 240 -10.51 13.53 -14.68
N THR A 241 -11.70 13.64 -14.07
CA THR A 241 -12.27 14.92 -13.63
C THR A 241 -11.38 15.59 -12.58
N ARG A 242 -10.87 14.84 -11.59
CA ARG A 242 -9.97 15.41 -10.57
C ARG A 242 -8.67 15.90 -11.19
N GLY A 243 -8.08 15.13 -12.11
CA GLY A 243 -6.88 15.54 -12.84
C GLY A 243 -7.07 16.84 -13.62
N ALA A 244 -8.18 16.95 -14.35
CA ALA A 244 -8.52 18.17 -15.09
C ALA A 244 -8.73 19.37 -14.15
N ARG A 245 -9.49 19.20 -13.05
CA ARG A 245 -9.75 20.27 -12.07
C ARG A 245 -8.49 20.78 -11.37
N MET A 246 -7.51 19.89 -11.15
CA MET A 246 -6.23 20.25 -10.53
C MET A 246 -5.22 20.80 -11.53
N GLY A 247 -5.60 20.94 -12.81
CA GLY A 247 -4.73 21.48 -13.85
C GLY A 247 -3.53 20.59 -14.19
N LEU A 248 -3.68 19.25 -14.08
CA LEU A 248 -2.58 18.35 -14.38
C LEU A 248 -2.07 18.53 -15.81
N PRO A 249 -0.74 18.60 -16.02
CA PRO A 249 -0.17 18.59 -17.37
C PRO A 249 -0.46 17.26 -18.07
N SER A 250 -0.45 17.27 -19.41
CA SER A 250 -0.54 16.03 -20.18
C SER A 250 0.68 15.13 -19.94
N GLY A 251 0.52 13.81 -20.06
CA GLY A 251 1.63 12.87 -19.89
C GLY A 251 2.80 13.12 -20.85
N ARG A 252 2.51 13.49 -22.11
CA ARG A 252 3.55 13.88 -23.08
C ARG A 252 4.29 15.15 -22.66
N ALA A 253 3.62 16.10 -22.00
CA ALA A 253 4.27 17.31 -21.50
C ALA A 253 5.19 17.00 -20.32
N VAL A 254 4.76 16.14 -19.39
CA VAL A 254 5.59 15.65 -18.28
C VAL A 254 6.80 14.89 -18.81
N ALA A 255 6.61 13.97 -19.75
CA ALA A 255 7.71 13.23 -20.37
C ALA A 255 8.78 14.17 -20.95
N ARG A 256 8.37 15.17 -21.74
CA ARG A 256 9.30 16.19 -22.28
C ARG A 256 10.01 16.97 -21.19
N LYS A 257 9.30 17.36 -20.12
CA LYS A 257 9.88 18.10 -18.99
C LYS A 257 10.95 17.27 -18.26
N MET A 258 10.79 15.96 -18.20
CA MET A 258 11.74 15.00 -17.62
C MET A 258 12.84 14.56 -18.60
N GLY A 259 12.86 15.07 -19.84
CA GLY A 259 13.81 14.60 -20.87
C GLY A 259 13.53 13.18 -21.37
N ILE A 260 12.36 12.62 -21.07
CA ILE A 260 11.92 11.28 -21.49
C ILE A 260 11.22 11.39 -22.85
N ARG A 261 11.54 10.49 -23.78
CA ARG A 261 10.88 10.42 -25.09
C ARG A 261 9.37 10.17 -24.90
N PRO A 262 8.49 11.08 -25.32
CA PRO A 262 7.04 10.89 -25.15
C PRO A 262 6.52 9.76 -26.04
N ILE A 263 5.55 9.00 -25.54
CA ILE A 263 4.81 8.01 -26.35
C ILE A 263 4.04 8.73 -27.46
N GLY A 264 4.18 8.23 -28.68
CA GLY A 264 3.55 8.73 -29.89
C GLY A 264 2.12 8.23 -30.03
N ASP A 265 1.76 7.82 -31.24
CA ASP A 265 0.39 7.42 -31.60
C ASP A 265 -0.02 6.08 -30.97
N GLU A 266 0.92 5.33 -30.41
CA GLU A 266 0.69 4.10 -29.64
C GLU A 266 -0.20 4.32 -28.40
N LEU A 267 -0.41 5.58 -28.00
CA LEU A 267 -1.39 5.95 -26.97
C LEU A 267 -2.83 5.60 -27.36
N GLY A 268 -3.15 5.51 -28.65
CA GLY A 268 -4.49 5.18 -29.13
C GLY A 268 -5.57 6.20 -28.75
N LEU A 269 -5.19 7.46 -28.52
CA LEU A 269 -6.13 8.51 -28.14
C LEU A 269 -6.95 8.97 -29.35
N PRO A 270 -8.28 9.10 -29.23
CA PRO A 270 -9.10 9.69 -30.29
C PRO A 270 -8.61 11.10 -30.63
N GLY A 271 -8.28 11.34 -31.91
CA GLY A 271 -7.88 12.66 -32.40
C GLY A 271 -6.50 13.15 -31.94
N GLY A 272 -5.66 12.31 -31.33
CA GLY A 272 -4.25 12.64 -31.03
C GLY A 272 -4.02 13.72 -29.96
N GLY A 273 -5.06 14.10 -29.21
CA GLY A 273 -5.01 15.17 -28.20
C GLY A 273 -4.08 14.91 -27.00
N PRO A 274 -3.93 15.90 -26.10
CA PRO A 274 -3.08 15.76 -24.92
C PRO A 274 -3.59 14.64 -24.00
N ALA A 275 -2.76 13.62 -23.80
CA ALA A 275 -3.06 12.48 -22.93
C ALA A 275 -3.19 12.91 -21.46
N PRO A 276 -4.31 12.66 -20.77
CA PRO A 276 -4.39 12.83 -19.31
C PRO A 276 -3.26 12.06 -18.63
N LEU A 277 -2.56 12.68 -17.66
CA LEU A 277 -1.35 12.11 -17.06
C LEU A 277 -1.56 10.69 -16.52
N TRP A 278 -2.67 10.44 -15.83
CA TRP A 278 -2.98 9.10 -15.31
C TRP A 278 -3.11 8.05 -16.43
N PHE A 279 -3.85 8.37 -17.50
CA PHE A 279 -3.98 7.48 -18.65
C PHE A 279 -2.62 7.21 -19.30
N TYR A 280 -1.82 8.27 -19.49
CA TYR A 280 -0.46 8.13 -20.05
C TYR A 280 0.39 7.18 -19.21
N ILE A 281 0.39 7.31 -17.88
CA ILE A 281 1.17 6.47 -16.98
C ILE A 281 0.74 4.99 -17.06
N LEU A 282 -0.56 4.72 -17.13
CA LEU A 282 -1.08 3.37 -17.32
C LEU A 282 -0.66 2.78 -18.67
N LYS A 283 -0.82 3.57 -19.74
CA LYS A 283 -0.45 3.12 -21.10
C LYS A 283 1.06 2.96 -21.26
N GLU A 284 1.85 3.79 -20.57
CA GLU A 284 3.30 3.69 -20.51
C GLU A 284 3.76 2.38 -19.84
N ALA A 285 3.15 2.02 -18.71
CA ALA A 285 3.40 0.73 -18.06
C ALA A 285 3.01 -0.46 -18.96
N GLU A 286 1.83 -0.38 -19.60
CA GLU A 286 1.34 -1.39 -20.54
C GLU A 286 2.32 -1.62 -21.70
N LEU A 287 2.74 -0.55 -22.38
CA LEU A 287 3.57 -0.62 -23.59
C LEU A 287 5.03 -0.96 -23.30
N LEU A 288 5.62 -0.38 -22.25
CA LEU A 288 7.08 -0.45 -22.03
C LEU A 288 7.48 -1.54 -21.02
N ALA A 289 6.57 -1.94 -20.13
CA ALA A 289 6.85 -2.93 -19.09
C ALA A 289 5.89 -4.14 -19.12
N GLY A 290 4.99 -4.21 -20.11
CA GLY A 290 3.93 -5.24 -20.16
C GLY A 290 3.02 -5.20 -18.93
N GLY A 291 2.87 -4.02 -18.33
CA GLY A 291 2.09 -3.78 -17.10
C GLY A 291 2.64 -4.43 -15.83
N ARG A 292 3.90 -4.91 -15.83
CA ARG A 292 4.52 -5.51 -14.62
C ARG A 292 4.98 -4.50 -13.59
N HIS A 293 5.37 -3.30 -14.03
CA HIS A 293 5.76 -2.17 -13.21
C HIS A 293 5.47 -0.87 -13.98
N LEU A 294 5.57 0.28 -13.30
CA LEU A 294 5.44 1.59 -13.91
C LEU A 294 6.54 1.85 -14.94
N GLY A 295 6.20 2.59 -15.98
CA GLY A 295 7.18 3.03 -16.98
C GLY A 295 7.99 4.27 -16.53
N PRO A 296 8.80 4.85 -17.43
CA PRO A 296 9.74 5.91 -17.09
C PRO A 296 9.14 7.12 -16.37
N VAL A 297 8.04 7.71 -16.87
CA VAL A 297 7.42 8.89 -16.24
C VAL A 297 6.76 8.51 -14.93
N GLY A 298 5.89 7.49 -14.94
CA GLY A 298 5.16 7.08 -13.75
C GLY A 298 6.08 6.59 -12.63
N GLY A 299 7.06 5.77 -12.99
CA GLY A 299 8.04 5.18 -12.09
C GLY A 299 8.93 6.23 -11.46
N ARG A 300 9.40 7.21 -12.23
CA ARG A 300 10.24 8.30 -11.72
C ARG A 300 9.48 9.17 -10.71
N ILE A 301 8.24 9.56 -11.01
CA ILE A 301 7.39 10.34 -10.08
C ILE A 301 7.21 9.58 -8.77
N VAL A 302 6.84 8.29 -8.85
CA VAL A 302 6.58 7.50 -7.64
C VAL A 302 7.86 7.28 -6.84
N ALA A 303 8.96 6.87 -7.47
CA ALA A 303 10.23 6.62 -6.80
C ALA A 303 10.78 7.86 -6.09
N GLU A 304 10.88 8.99 -6.80
CA GLU A 304 11.42 10.21 -6.22
C GLU A 304 10.55 10.78 -5.10
N VAL A 305 9.22 10.66 -5.17
CA VAL A 305 8.36 11.12 -4.07
C VAL A 305 8.55 10.25 -2.83
N PHE A 306 8.54 8.92 -2.93
CA PHE A 306 8.78 8.06 -1.76
C PHE A 306 10.14 8.34 -1.13
N LEU A 307 11.19 8.33 -1.95
CA LEU A 307 12.56 8.48 -1.46
C LEU A 307 12.85 9.91 -0.99
N GLY A 308 12.28 10.92 -1.65
CA GLY A 308 12.36 12.31 -1.23
C GLY A 308 11.65 12.58 0.09
N LEU A 309 10.47 11.98 0.32
CA LEU A 309 9.78 12.03 1.60
C LEU A 309 10.61 11.37 2.71
N LEU A 310 11.18 10.18 2.45
CA LEU A 310 12.03 9.46 3.41
C LEU A 310 13.33 10.21 3.73
N ALA A 311 13.95 10.87 2.74
CA ALA A 311 15.15 11.68 2.94
C ALA A 311 14.89 12.91 3.82
N MET A 312 13.66 13.42 3.80
CA MET A 312 13.26 14.62 4.53
C MET A 312 12.59 14.31 5.87
N ASP A 313 12.18 13.07 6.13
CA ASP A 313 11.56 12.67 7.40
C ASP A 313 12.62 12.49 8.50
N PRO A 314 12.62 13.30 9.58
CA PRO A 314 13.57 13.18 10.68
C PRO A 314 13.46 11.86 11.45
N THR A 315 12.43 11.05 11.20
CA THR A 315 12.23 9.74 11.84
C THR A 315 12.55 8.56 10.93
N SER A 316 12.93 8.82 9.67
CA SER A 316 13.20 7.80 8.66
C SER A 316 14.56 7.13 8.83
N TYR A 317 14.64 5.82 8.56
CA TYR A 317 15.92 5.10 8.54
C TYR A 317 16.87 5.75 7.52
N LEU A 318 16.36 6.07 6.31
CA LEU A 318 17.17 6.58 5.21
C LEU A 318 17.83 7.92 5.55
N ARG A 319 17.22 8.71 6.44
CA ARG A 319 17.77 9.99 6.90
C ARG A 319 18.72 9.84 8.09
N ASN A 320 18.37 8.97 9.05
CA ASN A 320 19.10 8.87 10.31
C ASN A 320 20.30 7.92 10.22
N ASP A 321 20.13 6.81 9.52
CA ASP A 321 21.16 5.79 9.31
C ASP A 321 20.95 5.17 7.91
N PRO A 322 21.43 5.84 6.84
CA PRO A 322 21.24 5.36 5.47
C PRO A 322 21.92 4.01 5.19
N ALA A 323 22.88 3.59 6.02
CA ALA A 323 23.52 2.29 5.93
C ALA A 323 22.80 1.21 6.76
N TRP A 324 21.76 1.59 7.51
CA TRP A 324 20.97 0.68 8.32
C TRP A 324 20.43 -0.48 7.48
N ARG A 325 20.32 -1.65 8.12
CA ARG A 325 19.72 -2.85 7.56
C ARG A 325 18.73 -3.43 8.57
N PRO A 326 17.62 -4.05 8.11
CA PRO A 326 16.67 -4.76 8.94
C PRO A 326 17.32 -5.74 9.93
N THR A 327 16.76 -5.75 11.13
CA THR A 327 17.24 -6.52 12.28
C THR A 327 16.21 -7.49 12.84
N LEU A 328 14.92 -7.33 12.49
CA LEU A 328 13.87 -8.27 12.86
C LEU A 328 14.08 -9.61 12.13
N PRO A 329 13.50 -10.72 12.67
CA PRO A 329 13.56 -12.01 12.00
C PRO A 329 13.04 -11.92 10.56
N SER A 330 13.84 -12.42 9.62
CA SER A 330 13.50 -12.48 8.20
C SER A 330 14.15 -13.68 7.52
N ALA A 331 13.64 -14.04 6.33
CA ALA A 331 14.19 -15.14 5.55
C ALA A 331 15.63 -14.89 5.08
N THR A 332 15.99 -13.62 4.81
CA THR A 332 17.34 -13.21 4.39
C THR A 332 17.86 -12.14 5.35
N PRO A 333 18.94 -12.40 6.10
CA PRO A 333 19.52 -11.42 7.02
C PRO A 333 19.84 -10.10 6.32
N GLY A 334 19.44 -8.98 6.93
CA GLY A 334 19.63 -7.64 6.37
C GLY A 334 18.61 -7.25 5.28
N GLU A 335 17.61 -8.09 5.02
CA GLU A 335 16.45 -7.79 4.18
C GLU A 335 15.16 -7.92 4.99
N PHE A 336 14.09 -7.27 4.53
CA PHE A 336 12.77 -7.36 5.15
C PHE A 336 11.66 -7.08 4.14
N THR A 337 10.78 -8.07 3.97
CA THR A 337 9.68 -8.06 3.00
C THR A 337 8.32 -8.09 3.71
N MET A 338 7.25 -7.98 2.94
CA MET A 338 5.91 -8.16 3.48
C MET A 338 5.69 -9.56 4.07
N VAL A 339 6.33 -10.60 3.53
CA VAL A 339 6.28 -11.97 4.08
C VAL A 339 6.88 -12.02 5.49
N ASP A 340 8.01 -11.36 5.71
CA ASP A 340 8.66 -11.31 7.02
C ASP A 340 7.79 -10.58 8.04
N LEU A 341 7.18 -9.46 7.65
CA LEU A 341 6.22 -8.73 8.49
C LEU A 341 5.04 -9.62 8.90
N LEU A 342 4.47 -10.36 7.95
CA LEU A 342 3.36 -11.28 8.21
C LEU A 342 3.76 -12.39 9.18
N ASN A 343 4.94 -12.97 9.01
CA ASN A 343 5.48 -14.00 9.89
C ASN A 343 5.71 -13.48 11.31
N VAL A 344 6.27 -12.28 11.46
CA VAL A 344 6.44 -11.64 12.78
C VAL A 344 5.09 -11.30 13.42
N ALA A 345 4.11 -10.85 12.63
CA ALA A 345 2.78 -10.50 13.13
C ALA A 345 1.95 -11.72 13.56
N GLY A 346 2.19 -12.89 12.96
CA GLY A 346 1.47 -14.13 13.26
C GLY A 346 -0.02 -14.12 12.87
N HIS A 347 -0.48 -13.12 12.11
CA HIS A 347 -1.88 -13.00 11.70
C HIS A 347 -2.12 -13.66 10.34
N GLY A 348 -3.22 -14.39 10.17
CA GLY A 348 -3.65 -14.93 8.87
C GLY A 348 -2.69 -15.93 8.20
N LEU A 349 -1.83 -16.59 8.97
CA LEU A 349 -0.86 -17.57 8.46
C LEU A 349 -1.43 -18.99 8.32
N GLY A 350 -2.48 -19.33 9.07
CA GLY A 350 -3.14 -20.64 9.03
C GLY A 350 -4.29 -20.69 8.02
N THR A 351 -4.63 -21.90 7.56
CA THR A 351 -5.88 -22.15 6.84
C THR A 351 -7.04 -22.20 7.83
N THR A 352 -8.10 -21.43 7.59
CA THR A 352 -9.35 -21.44 8.39
C THR A 352 -10.24 -22.60 8.03
#